data_AF-A0A7K4RT13-F1
#
_entry.id   AF-A0A7K4RT13-F1
#
_cell.length_a   1.000
_cell.length_b   1.000
_cell.length_c   1.000
_cell.angle_alpha   90.00
_cell.angle_beta   90.00
_cell.angle_gamma   90.00
#
_symmetry.space_group_name_H-M   'P 1'
#
loop_
_entity.id
_entity.type
_entity.pdbx_description
1 polymer ?
#
loop_
_entity_poly.entity_id
_entity_poly.type
_entity_poly.pdbx_seq_one_letter_code
_entity_poly.pdbx_strand_id
1 'polypeptide(L)'
;LNCSHLHGDFAFGSTCAFSCQMGFALMGPESRKCTAAGTWTGDTPRCEVITCPILSKPDWGELNCSHVHGNFTFGSTCAFSCQTGFTLMGSESRECTATGTWTGDTPRCEAIACPELSAPDWGQLNCSHLHKDFAFGSTCAFSCQTGFVLMGLESRECTAMGTWTGDAPRCEAIICPVLSAPVQGQLNCSHLHGNFTFGSMCAFSCQMGFALMGPESRECTATGTWTGDTPRCEAITCPVLSAPDQGNMNCSHLNGDFAFGSMCVFSCETGFVLTGLESLECTATGTWTGDAPRCKAIACPVLSAPDWGQLNCSHLHGDFTFGSTCAFSCQTGFALTGSESRECTATGTWTGDAAQCKAISCPELSAPEWGQLNCSHLHGVFAFGSTCAFSCQMGFVLMGLESRKCTAMGSWTGDAPRCEGRAAARAQAIKCSALSSPKMGQVACSHLHGDFSFGSTCAFSCQTGFVLMGPESRECTAMGTWTGDTSQCKAISCPVLEPPSRGQLSCSHVHGNFTYNSTCTFSCEEQFVRMGAEELRCTATGNWTRRPPVCAG
;
A
#
# COMPACT_ATOMS: atom_id res chain seq x y z
N LEU A 1 43.41 -18.99 -144.31
CA LEU A 1 43.32 -19.71 -145.61
C LEU A 1 44.65 -20.44 -145.82
N ASN A 2 44.62 -21.75 -146.02
CA ASN A 2 45.79 -22.54 -146.38
C ASN A 2 45.45 -23.42 -147.59
N CYS A 3 46.19 -23.28 -148.69
CA CYS A 3 45.87 -23.95 -149.94
C CYS A 3 46.98 -24.92 -150.35
N SER A 4 46.57 -26.10 -150.80
CA SER A 4 47.44 -27.12 -151.38
C SER A 4 47.19 -27.17 -152.89
N HIS A 5 48.26 -27.04 -153.66
CA HIS A 5 48.22 -26.93 -155.12
C HIS A 5 48.99 -28.10 -155.73
N LEU A 6 48.30 -29.02 -156.42
CA LEU A 6 48.94 -30.17 -157.08
C LEU A 6 49.46 -29.86 -158.49
N HIS A 7 48.81 -28.93 -159.19
CA HIS A 7 49.04 -28.69 -160.63
C HIS A 7 49.19 -27.20 -160.99
N GLY A 8 49.54 -26.36 -160.01
CA GLY A 8 49.68 -24.91 -160.14
C GLY A 8 48.74 -24.12 -159.22
N ASP A 9 49.09 -22.85 -158.94
CA ASP A 9 48.36 -21.98 -158.01
C ASP A 9 46.88 -21.89 -158.38
N PHE A 10 46.01 -22.32 -157.46
CA PHE A 10 44.55 -22.33 -157.58
C PHE A 10 43.97 -23.10 -158.79
N ALA A 11 44.71 -24.05 -159.38
CA ALA A 11 44.29 -24.88 -160.52
C ALA A 11 43.49 -26.14 -160.14
N PHE A 12 42.98 -26.88 -161.13
CA PHE A 12 42.22 -28.13 -160.96
C PHE A 12 42.88 -29.09 -159.95
N GLY A 13 42.09 -29.56 -158.97
CA GLY A 13 42.57 -30.40 -157.88
C GLY A 13 43.13 -29.62 -156.66
N SER A 14 43.29 -28.29 -156.74
CA SER A 14 43.66 -27.47 -155.58
C SER A 14 42.63 -27.57 -154.47
N THR A 15 43.10 -27.78 -153.24
CA THR A 15 42.24 -27.82 -152.05
C THR A 15 42.64 -26.70 -151.10
N CYS A 16 41.72 -25.78 -150.85
CA CYS A 16 41.91 -24.68 -149.91
C CYS A 16 41.11 -24.97 -148.63
N ALA A 17 41.83 -25.09 -147.51
CA ALA A 17 41.27 -25.17 -146.18
C ALA A 17 41.06 -23.77 -145.61
N PHE A 18 39.86 -23.52 -145.10
CA PHE A 18 39.48 -22.28 -144.46
C PHE A 18 39.43 -22.50 -142.95
N SER A 19 40.06 -21.58 -142.22
CA SER A 19 40.01 -21.52 -140.77
C SER A 19 39.81 -20.06 -140.39
N CYS A 20 38.99 -19.84 -139.35
CA CYS A 20 38.77 -18.52 -138.80
C CYS A 20 39.77 -18.24 -137.68
N GLN A 21 40.00 -16.95 -137.41
CA GLN A 21 40.71 -16.54 -136.21
C GLN A 21 39.90 -16.95 -134.96
N MET A 22 40.59 -17.15 -133.85
CA MET A 22 39.96 -17.51 -132.58
C MET A 22 38.80 -16.55 -132.26
N GLY A 23 37.64 -17.09 -131.89
CA GLY A 23 36.45 -16.31 -131.58
C GLY A 23 35.47 -16.06 -132.72
N PHE A 24 35.80 -16.54 -133.92
CA PHE A 24 34.92 -16.49 -135.09
C PHE A 24 34.62 -17.92 -135.57
N ALA A 25 33.34 -18.21 -135.81
CA ALA A 25 32.88 -19.48 -136.35
C ALA A 25 32.88 -19.44 -137.88
N LEU A 26 33.35 -20.52 -138.50
CA LEU A 26 33.31 -20.69 -139.95
C LEU A 26 31.89 -21.07 -140.38
N MET A 27 31.19 -20.17 -141.04
CA MET A 27 29.89 -20.42 -141.65
C MET A 27 30.08 -20.82 -143.11
N GLY A 28 29.97 -22.11 -143.41
CA GLY A 28 30.17 -22.70 -144.73
C GLY A 28 31.13 -23.90 -144.71
N PRO A 29 31.59 -24.37 -145.88
CA PRO A 29 32.45 -25.56 -145.97
C PRO A 29 33.89 -25.31 -145.49
N GLU A 30 34.44 -26.21 -144.66
CA GLU A 30 35.80 -26.15 -144.08
C GLU A 30 36.92 -26.21 -145.15
N SER A 31 36.64 -26.84 -146.28
CA SER A 31 37.55 -26.84 -147.42
C SER A 31 36.78 -26.77 -148.73
N ARG A 32 37.38 -26.11 -149.72
CA ARG A 32 36.86 -26.04 -151.07
C ARG A 32 37.86 -26.67 -152.02
N LYS A 33 37.37 -27.34 -153.06
CA LYS A 33 38.18 -27.93 -154.12
C LYS A 33 37.87 -27.28 -155.46
N CYS A 34 38.90 -27.01 -156.25
CA CYS A 34 38.75 -26.50 -157.61
C CYS A 34 38.39 -27.67 -158.54
N THR A 35 37.19 -27.62 -159.12
CA THR A 35 36.64 -28.68 -160.00
C THR A 35 37.13 -28.55 -161.45
N ALA A 36 36.91 -29.57 -162.29
CA ALA A 36 37.31 -29.56 -163.71
C ALA A 36 36.61 -28.45 -164.52
N ALA A 37 35.50 -27.92 -164.00
CA ALA A 37 34.75 -26.81 -164.59
C ALA A 37 35.34 -25.42 -164.26
N GLY A 38 36.45 -25.35 -163.51
CA GLY A 38 37.07 -24.09 -163.11
C GLY A 38 36.34 -23.35 -161.97
N THR A 39 35.35 -23.98 -161.34
CA THR A 39 34.62 -23.44 -160.18
C THR A 39 34.97 -24.17 -158.89
N TRP A 40 34.88 -23.45 -157.77
CA TRP A 40 35.09 -24.00 -156.44
C TRP A 40 33.81 -24.65 -155.90
N THR A 41 33.96 -25.76 -155.17
CA THR A 41 32.85 -26.43 -154.50
C THR A 41 32.23 -25.58 -153.38
N GLY A 42 30.90 -25.52 -153.32
CA GLY A 42 30.13 -24.82 -152.28
C GLY A 42 30.28 -23.29 -152.31
N ASP A 43 29.59 -22.60 -151.41
CA ASP A 43 29.72 -21.16 -151.22
C ASP A 43 31.04 -20.79 -150.54
N THR A 44 31.48 -19.54 -150.73
CA THR A 44 32.65 -19.01 -150.01
C THR A 44 32.33 -18.91 -148.52
N PRO A 45 33.05 -19.62 -147.63
CA PRO A 45 32.74 -19.59 -146.21
C PRO A 45 33.05 -18.21 -145.64
N ARG A 46 32.24 -17.78 -144.67
CA ARG A 46 32.40 -16.50 -143.97
C ARG A 46 32.64 -16.74 -142.48
N CYS A 47 33.49 -15.92 -141.89
CA CYS A 47 33.74 -15.96 -140.45
C CYS A 47 32.76 -15.03 -139.76
N GLU A 48 31.79 -15.58 -139.02
CA GLU A 48 30.90 -14.81 -138.17
C GLU A 48 31.41 -14.86 -136.72
N VAL A 49 31.28 -13.75 -135.99
CA VAL A 49 31.71 -13.72 -134.60
C VAL A 49 30.83 -14.66 -133.77
N ILE A 50 31.44 -15.42 -132.86
CA ILE A 50 30.70 -16.34 -131.99
C ILE A 50 29.84 -15.54 -131.01
N THR A 51 28.57 -15.91 -130.87
CA THR A 51 27.61 -15.27 -129.96
C THR A 51 27.43 -16.10 -128.69
N CYS A 52 27.44 -15.45 -127.52
CA CYS A 52 27.10 -16.05 -126.24
C CYS A 52 25.63 -15.75 -125.86
N PRO A 53 25.02 -16.52 -124.93
CA PRO A 53 23.69 -16.23 -124.40
C PRO A 53 23.59 -14.81 -123.82
N ILE A 54 22.45 -14.15 -123.99
CA ILE A 54 22.22 -12.80 -123.44
C ILE A 54 22.19 -12.88 -121.91
N LEU A 55 22.95 -12.01 -121.24
CA LEU A 55 22.95 -11.89 -119.78
C LEU A 55 21.93 -10.82 -119.34
N SER A 56 21.26 -11.07 -118.22
CA SER A 56 20.41 -10.11 -117.53
C SER A 56 21.04 -9.70 -116.20
N LYS A 57 20.70 -8.50 -115.72
CA LYS A 57 21.09 -8.08 -114.38
C LYS A 57 20.48 -9.00 -113.31
N PRO A 58 21.21 -9.33 -112.23
CA PRO A 58 20.66 -10.07 -111.10
C PRO A 58 19.69 -9.18 -110.28
N ASP A 59 18.81 -9.80 -109.48
CA ASP A 59 17.95 -9.09 -108.53
C ASP A 59 18.82 -8.27 -107.57
N TRP A 60 18.44 -7.01 -107.30
CA TRP A 60 19.22 -6.05 -106.49
C TRP A 60 20.64 -5.79 -107.01
N GLY A 61 20.90 -6.06 -108.29
CA GLY A 61 22.18 -5.78 -108.94
C GLY A 61 22.06 -5.00 -110.25
N GLU A 62 23.22 -4.60 -110.73
CA GLU A 62 23.45 -3.85 -111.95
C GLU A 62 24.37 -4.64 -112.87
N LEU A 63 24.18 -4.46 -114.17
CA LEU A 63 24.94 -5.14 -115.22
C LEU A 63 25.49 -4.10 -116.17
N ASN A 64 26.81 -4.07 -116.33
CA ASN A 64 27.49 -3.19 -117.27
C ASN A 64 28.34 -4.02 -118.24
N CYS A 65 27.97 -4.02 -119.52
CA CYS A 65 28.64 -4.82 -120.55
C CYS A 65 29.36 -3.94 -121.56
N SER A 66 30.62 -4.30 -121.86
CA SER A 66 31.40 -3.75 -122.96
C SER A 66 31.43 -4.76 -124.13
N HIS A 67 30.86 -4.37 -125.26
CA HIS A 67 30.75 -5.20 -126.46
C HIS A 67 31.76 -4.74 -127.52
N VAL A 68 32.66 -5.64 -127.95
CA VAL A 68 33.73 -5.30 -128.91
C VAL A 68 33.30 -5.51 -130.35
N HIS A 69 32.62 -6.63 -130.64
CA HIS A 69 32.28 -7.06 -132.00
C HIS A 69 30.76 -7.18 -132.24
N GLY A 70 29.94 -6.67 -131.31
CA GLY A 70 28.48 -6.77 -131.31
C GLY A 70 27.93 -7.28 -129.97
N ASN A 71 26.63 -7.12 -129.73
CA ASN A 71 26.01 -7.46 -128.44
C ASN A 71 26.21 -8.94 -128.08
N PHE A 72 26.81 -9.19 -126.91
CA PHE A 72 27.08 -10.51 -126.34
C PHE A 72 27.88 -11.45 -127.27
N THR A 73 28.82 -10.91 -128.04
CA THR A 73 29.72 -11.66 -128.94
C THR A 73 31.08 -11.95 -128.30
N PHE A 74 31.89 -12.83 -128.89
CA PHE A 74 33.24 -13.17 -128.44
C PHE A 74 34.07 -11.93 -128.05
N GLY A 75 34.70 -11.98 -126.87
CA GLY A 75 35.42 -10.87 -126.28
C GLY A 75 34.55 -9.82 -125.57
N SER A 76 33.21 -9.98 -125.58
CA SER A 76 32.33 -9.17 -124.71
C SER A 76 32.63 -9.47 -123.25
N THR A 77 32.76 -8.41 -122.45
CA THR A 77 32.97 -8.51 -121.00
C THR A 77 31.81 -7.82 -120.29
N CYS A 78 31.20 -8.51 -119.34
CA CYS A 78 30.10 -8.00 -118.54
C CYS A 78 30.49 -7.99 -117.06
N ALA A 79 30.51 -6.80 -116.45
CA ALA A 79 30.75 -6.59 -115.03
C ALA A 79 29.43 -6.50 -114.26
N PHE A 80 29.41 -7.09 -113.08
CA PHE A 80 28.26 -7.14 -112.19
C PHE A 80 28.57 -6.38 -110.90
N SER A 81 27.62 -5.58 -110.44
CA SER A 81 27.68 -4.89 -109.15
C SER A 81 26.35 -5.05 -108.41
N CYS A 82 26.37 -4.91 -107.09
CA CYS A 82 25.16 -4.98 -106.26
C CYS A 82 24.79 -3.59 -105.71
N GLN A 83 23.50 -3.38 -105.47
CA GLN A 83 23.02 -2.17 -104.79
C GLN A 83 23.51 -2.13 -103.33
N THR A 84 23.53 -0.94 -102.74
CA THR A 84 23.92 -0.74 -101.34
C THR A 84 23.16 -1.69 -100.41
N GLY A 85 23.88 -2.38 -99.53
CA GLY A 85 23.30 -3.36 -98.60
C GLY A 85 23.25 -4.79 -99.14
N PHE A 86 23.73 -5.03 -100.37
CA PHE A 86 23.85 -6.36 -100.97
C PHE A 86 25.31 -6.65 -101.37
N THR A 87 25.74 -7.89 -101.19
CA THR A 87 27.07 -8.37 -101.58
C THR A 87 26.97 -9.28 -102.80
N LEU A 88 27.95 -9.18 -103.69
CA LEU A 88 28.03 -10.02 -104.88
C LEU A 88 28.59 -11.39 -104.52
N MET A 89 27.81 -12.44 -104.78
CA MET A 89 28.22 -13.83 -104.61
C MET A 89 28.46 -14.45 -106.00
N GLY A 90 29.73 -14.69 -106.33
CA GLY A 90 30.16 -15.25 -107.62
C GLY A 90 31.24 -14.39 -108.28
N SER A 91 31.37 -14.50 -109.61
CA SER A 91 32.35 -13.74 -110.39
C SER A 91 31.90 -12.29 -110.62
N GLU A 92 32.78 -11.32 -110.34
CA GLU A 92 32.56 -9.89 -110.61
C GLU A 92 32.42 -9.57 -112.10
N SER A 93 33.11 -10.31 -112.95
CA SER A 93 33.03 -10.13 -114.40
C SER A 93 32.96 -11.47 -115.13
N ARG A 94 32.24 -11.50 -116.24
CA ARG A 94 32.17 -12.64 -117.15
C ARG A 94 32.60 -12.23 -118.55
N GLU A 95 33.32 -13.11 -119.23
CA GLU A 95 33.79 -12.90 -120.60
C GLU A 95 33.20 -13.95 -121.55
N CYS A 96 32.80 -13.52 -122.74
CA CYS A 96 32.32 -14.41 -123.80
C CYS A 96 33.50 -15.08 -124.51
N THR A 97 33.63 -16.40 -124.30
CA THR A 97 34.76 -17.20 -124.77
C THR A 97 34.57 -17.69 -126.22
N ALA A 98 35.66 -18.20 -126.82
CA ALA A 98 35.65 -18.74 -128.18
C ALA A 98 34.81 -20.02 -128.35
N THR A 99 34.28 -20.59 -127.26
CA THR A 99 33.35 -21.73 -127.30
C THR A 99 31.87 -21.31 -127.29
N GLY A 100 31.60 -20.00 -127.27
CA GLY A 100 30.22 -19.47 -127.20
C GLY A 100 29.60 -19.54 -125.81
N THR A 101 30.42 -19.74 -124.77
CA THR A 101 29.98 -19.78 -123.37
C THR A 101 30.62 -18.65 -122.57
N TRP A 102 29.91 -18.19 -121.54
CA TRP A 102 30.46 -17.22 -120.58
C TRP A 102 31.39 -17.91 -119.59
N THR A 103 32.44 -17.22 -119.13
CA THR A 103 33.27 -17.66 -118.02
C THR A 103 32.51 -17.65 -116.70
N GLY A 104 32.80 -18.62 -115.82
CA GLY A 104 32.22 -18.70 -114.47
C GLY A 104 30.69 -18.93 -114.45
N ASP A 105 30.14 -18.92 -113.24
CA ASP A 105 28.69 -19.01 -113.01
C ASP A 105 28.03 -17.63 -112.95
N THR A 106 26.71 -17.59 -113.13
CA THR A 106 25.94 -16.34 -112.98
C THR A 106 25.98 -15.88 -111.52
N PRO A 107 26.51 -14.67 -111.22
CA PRO A 107 26.57 -14.19 -109.85
C PRO A 107 25.19 -13.77 -109.34
N ARG A 108 25.01 -13.74 -108.01
CA ARG A 108 23.78 -13.29 -107.34
C ARG A 108 24.10 -12.26 -106.27
N CYS A 109 23.22 -11.29 -106.08
CA CYS A 109 23.33 -10.32 -104.99
C CYS A 109 22.56 -10.84 -103.78
N GLU A 110 23.25 -11.05 -102.66
CA GLU A 110 22.64 -11.45 -101.40
C GLU A 110 22.68 -10.28 -100.41
N ALA A 111 21.60 -10.08 -99.65
CA ALA A 111 21.57 -9.05 -98.61
C ALA A 111 22.67 -9.30 -97.58
N ILE A 112 23.40 -8.26 -97.20
CA ILE A 112 24.51 -8.36 -96.24
C ILE A 112 23.96 -8.81 -94.88
N ALA A 113 24.53 -9.88 -94.33
CA ALA A 113 24.12 -10.42 -93.04
C ALA A 113 24.75 -9.64 -91.87
N CYS A 114 23.95 -9.36 -90.85
CA CYS A 114 24.41 -8.90 -89.55
C CYS A 114 24.54 -10.09 -88.58
N PRO A 115 25.29 -9.93 -87.46
CA PRO A 115 25.31 -10.93 -86.39
C PRO A 115 23.89 -11.25 -85.90
N GLU A 116 23.60 -12.52 -85.64
CA GLU A 116 22.32 -12.93 -85.08
C GLU A 116 22.09 -12.29 -83.70
N LEU A 117 20.88 -11.80 -83.45
CA LEU A 117 20.50 -11.20 -82.16
C LEU A 117 19.66 -12.18 -81.35
N SER A 118 19.89 -12.18 -80.04
CA SER A 118 19.07 -12.88 -79.05
C SER A 118 18.38 -11.89 -78.12
N ALA A 119 17.26 -12.32 -77.52
CA ALA A 119 16.62 -11.53 -76.47
C ALA A 119 17.58 -11.37 -75.28
N PRO A 120 17.65 -10.18 -74.65
CA PRO A 120 18.41 -9.99 -73.41
C PRO A 120 17.75 -10.77 -72.27
N ASP A 121 18.51 -11.07 -71.20
CA ASP A 121 17.96 -11.67 -69.99
C ASP A 121 16.77 -10.86 -69.46
N TRP A 122 15.67 -11.53 -69.11
CA TRP A 122 14.41 -10.89 -68.69
C TRP A 122 13.79 -9.95 -69.74
N GLY A 123 14.17 -10.11 -71.02
CA GLY A 123 13.62 -9.37 -72.14
C GLY A 123 13.00 -10.24 -73.22
N GLN A 124 12.43 -9.57 -74.21
CA GLN A 124 11.84 -10.14 -75.41
C GLN A 124 12.42 -9.42 -76.63
N LEU A 125 12.51 -10.17 -77.73
CA LEU A 125 13.01 -9.69 -79.02
C LEU A 125 11.93 -9.92 -80.07
N ASN A 126 11.59 -8.87 -80.81
CA ASN A 126 10.67 -8.95 -81.94
C ASN A 126 11.32 -8.35 -83.18
N CYS A 127 11.58 -9.16 -84.19
CA CYS A 127 12.28 -8.75 -85.40
C CYS A 127 11.37 -8.77 -86.63
N SER A 128 11.49 -7.74 -87.46
CA SER A 128 10.93 -7.67 -88.81
C SER A 128 12.06 -7.75 -89.82
N HIS A 129 12.06 -8.80 -90.64
CA HIS A 129 13.07 -9.05 -91.67
C HIS A 129 12.53 -8.69 -93.05
N LEU A 130 13.18 -7.76 -93.75
CA LEU A 130 12.73 -7.30 -95.08
C LEU A 130 13.14 -8.24 -96.22
N HIS A 131 14.35 -8.80 -96.15
CA HIS A 131 14.90 -9.66 -97.20
C HIS A 131 15.18 -11.08 -96.70
N LYS A 132 15.99 -11.21 -95.64
CA LYS A 132 16.38 -12.46 -95.00
C LYS A 132 16.59 -12.21 -93.51
N ASP A 133 16.48 -13.26 -92.70
CA ASP A 133 16.71 -13.20 -91.27
C ASP A 133 18.06 -12.56 -90.93
N PHE A 134 18.02 -11.55 -90.07
CA PHE A 134 19.16 -10.75 -89.61
C PHE A 134 20.03 -10.17 -90.75
N ALA A 135 19.45 -9.86 -91.91
CA ALA A 135 20.14 -9.20 -93.02
C ALA A 135 19.79 -7.70 -93.14
N PHE A 136 20.49 -6.98 -94.03
CA PHE A 136 20.30 -5.56 -94.30
C PHE A 136 18.81 -5.16 -94.36
N GLY A 137 18.45 -4.10 -93.64
CA GLY A 137 17.06 -3.63 -93.50
C GLY A 137 16.21 -4.42 -92.50
N SER A 138 16.78 -5.39 -91.77
CA SER A 138 16.11 -6.00 -90.61
C SER A 138 16.07 -5.02 -89.44
N THR A 139 14.92 -4.93 -88.79
CA THR A 139 14.71 -4.11 -87.59
C THR A 139 14.24 -4.99 -86.44
N CYS A 140 14.92 -4.92 -85.30
CA CYS A 140 14.61 -5.70 -84.12
C CYS A 140 14.29 -4.78 -82.95
N ALA A 141 13.09 -4.92 -82.39
CA ALA A 141 12.62 -4.20 -81.22
C ALA A 141 12.78 -5.04 -79.95
N PHE A 142 13.15 -4.37 -78.85
CA PHE A 142 13.44 -4.96 -77.56
C PHE A 142 12.43 -4.46 -76.52
N SER A 143 11.95 -5.37 -75.67
CA SER A 143 11.11 -5.03 -74.52
C SER A 143 11.53 -5.85 -73.30
N CYS A 144 11.26 -5.34 -72.10
CA CYS A 144 11.55 -6.04 -70.85
C CYS A 144 10.30 -6.63 -70.23
N GLN A 145 10.46 -7.73 -69.49
CA GLN A 145 9.40 -8.31 -68.68
C GLN A 145 9.01 -7.36 -67.53
N THR A 146 7.80 -7.55 -66.99
CA THR A 146 7.30 -6.77 -65.86
C THR A 146 8.31 -6.75 -64.71
N GLY A 147 8.59 -5.56 -64.17
CA GLY A 147 9.55 -5.38 -63.08
C GLY A 147 11.00 -5.13 -63.53
N PHE A 148 11.24 -5.07 -64.85
CA PHE A 148 12.53 -4.72 -65.44
C PHE A 148 12.39 -3.52 -66.38
N VAL A 149 13.44 -2.70 -66.46
CA VAL A 149 13.52 -1.51 -67.32
C VAL A 149 14.58 -1.72 -68.40
N LEU A 150 14.27 -1.27 -69.62
CA LEU A 150 15.18 -1.35 -70.76
C LEU A 150 16.24 -0.26 -70.65
N MET A 151 17.50 -0.67 -70.61
CA MET A 151 18.67 0.20 -70.61
C MET A 151 19.35 0.11 -71.98
N GLY A 152 19.18 1.14 -72.80
CA GLY A 152 19.70 1.21 -74.17
C GLY A 152 18.65 1.64 -75.18
N LEU A 153 18.87 1.35 -76.46
CA LEU A 153 17.93 1.64 -77.53
C LEU A 153 16.80 0.61 -77.57
N GLU A 154 15.57 1.07 -77.84
CA GLU A 154 14.39 0.21 -77.99
C GLU A 154 14.38 -0.63 -79.26
N SER A 155 15.12 -0.20 -80.29
CA SER A 155 15.23 -0.92 -81.55
C SER A 155 16.61 -0.78 -82.17
N ARG A 156 17.02 -1.81 -82.91
CA ARG A 156 18.26 -1.86 -83.68
C ARG A 156 17.97 -2.25 -85.12
N GLU A 157 18.73 -1.68 -86.05
CA GLU A 157 18.60 -1.90 -87.49
C GLU A 157 19.90 -2.44 -88.08
N CYS A 158 19.80 -3.43 -88.97
CA CYS A 158 20.95 -3.98 -89.68
C CYS A 158 21.35 -3.08 -90.84
N THR A 159 22.53 -2.47 -90.73
CA THR A 159 23.04 -1.50 -91.70
C THR A 159 23.72 -2.15 -92.91
N ALA A 160 23.95 -1.37 -93.97
CA ALA A 160 24.64 -1.83 -95.18
C ALA A 160 26.10 -2.25 -94.94
N MET A 161 26.65 -2.00 -93.75
CA MET A 161 27.99 -2.43 -93.34
C MET A 161 28.00 -3.79 -92.65
N GLY A 162 26.84 -4.45 -92.51
CA GLY A 162 26.73 -5.73 -91.79
C GLY A 162 26.81 -5.59 -90.27
N THR A 163 26.55 -4.39 -89.74
CA THR A 163 26.53 -4.12 -88.30
C THR A 163 25.17 -3.57 -87.86
N TRP A 164 24.77 -3.89 -86.64
CA TRP A 164 23.58 -3.33 -86.00
C TRP A 164 23.81 -1.90 -85.51
N THR A 165 22.78 -1.07 -85.54
CA THR A 165 22.81 0.27 -84.94
C THR A 165 22.88 0.20 -83.41
N GLY A 166 23.67 1.10 -82.80
CA GLY A 166 23.84 1.21 -81.35
C GLY A 166 24.42 -0.03 -80.66
N ASP A 167 24.43 -0.02 -79.33
CA ASP A 167 24.86 -1.13 -78.50
C ASP A 167 23.69 -2.08 -78.16
N ALA A 168 24.02 -3.30 -77.71
CA ALA A 168 23.00 -4.25 -77.25
C ALA A 168 22.33 -3.73 -75.97
N PRO A 169 21.00 -3.57 -75.93
CA PRO A 169 20.31 -3.13 -74.73
C PRO A 169 20.26 -4.25 -73.68
N ARG A 170 20.07 -3.87 -72.42
CA ARG A 170 19.94 -4.80 -71.28
C ARG A 170 18.69 -4.49 -70.46
N CYS A 171 18.08 -5.50 -69.88
CA CYS A 171 16.97 -5.32 -68.94
C CYS A 171 17.51 -5.36 -67.51
N GLU A 172 17.32 -4.27 -66.76
CA GLU A 172 17.72 -4.18 -65.36
C GLU A 172 16.49 -4.20 -64.46
N ALA A 173 16.57 -4.90 -63.32
CA ALA A 173 15.46 -4.96 -62.38
C ALA A 173 15.21 -3.56 -61.77
N ILE A 174 13.95 -3.18 -61.64
CA ILE A 174 13.57 -1.88 -61.08
C ILE A 174 14.00 -1.79 -59.61
N ILE A 175 14.65 -0.69 -59.23
CA ILE A 175 15.19 -0.47 -57.89
C ILE A 175 14.15 0.26 -57.03
N CYS A 176 13.88 -0.27 -55.84
CA CYS A 176 13.09 0.42 -54.80
C CYS A 176 14.00 1.19 -53.83
N PRO A 177 13.45 2.17 -53.08
CA PRO A 177 14.18 2.86 -52.02
C PRO A 177 14.78 1.88 -51.02
N VAL A 178 16.02 2.13 -50.57
CA VAL A 178 16.68 1.28 -49.58
C VAL A 178 15.92 1.34 -48.25
N LEU A 179 15.58 0.17 -47.71
CA LEU A 179 14.94 0.06 -46.40
C LEU A 179 15.98 -0.04 -45.29
N SER A 180 15.63 0.47 -44.12
CA SER A 180 16.41 0.35 -42.89
C SER A 180 15.57 -0.27 -41.79
N ALA A 181 16.23 -0.88 -40.80
CA ALA A 181 15.54 -1.43 -39.64
C ALA A 181 14.90 -0.30 -38.83
N PRO A 182 13.64 -0.47 -38.36
CA PRO A 182 13.01 0.48 -37.46
C PRO A 182 13.80 0.57 -36.14
N VAL A 183 13.70 1.70 -35.45
CA VAL A 183 14.28 1.89 -34.11
C VAL A 183 13.74 0.80 -33.18
N GLN A 184 14.61 0.13 -32.41
CA GLN A 184 14.26 -1.06 -31.59
C GLN A 184 13.70 -2.25 -32.40
N GLY A 185 14.05 -2.34 -33.69
CA GLY A 185 13.69 -3.47 -34.54
C GLY A 185 14.84 -4.01 -35.37
N GLN A 186 14.53 -5.03 -36.16
CA GLN A 186 15.43 -5.74 -37.06
C GLN A 186 14.78 -5.86 -38.43
N LEU A 187 15.62 -5.88 -39.47
CA LEU A 187 15.23 -6.01 -40.87
C LEU A 187 15.97 -7.20 -41.47
N ASN A 188 15.22 -8.12 -42.08
CA ASN A 188 15.77 -9.23 -42.83
C ASN A 188 15.20 -9.24 -44.24
N CYS A 189 16.06 -9.09 -45.25
CA CYS A 189 15.64 -8.98 -46.65
C CYS A 189 16.15 -10.16 -47.47
N SER A 190 15.28 -10.68 -48.34
CA SER A 190 15.63 -11.58 -49.43
C SER A 190 15.61 -10.81 -50.75
N HIS A 191 16.70 -10.91 -51.51
CA HIS A 191 16.92 -10.17 -52.75
C HIS A 191 17.06 -11.16 -53.91
N LEU A 192 16.12 -11.13 -54.86
CA LEU A 192 16.10 -12.09 -55.97
C LEU A 192 16.93 -11.63 -57.18
N HIS A 193 16.82 -10.35 -57.56
CA HIS A 193 17.43 -9.78 -58.76
C HIS A 193 18.46 -8.68 -58.46
N GLY A 194 18.89 -8.54 -57.20
CA GLY A 194 19.76 -7.49 -56.71
C GLY A 194 19.24 -6.84 -55.43
N ASN A 195 20.09 -6.05 -54.77
CA ASN A 195 19.73 -5.41 -53.51
C ASN A 195 18.60 -4.39 -53.71
N PHE A 196 17.50 -4.60 -52.99
CA PHE A 196 16.29 -3.76 -53.02
C PHE A 196 15.68 -3.58 -54.42
N THR A 197 15.80 -4.58 -55.30
CA THR A 197 15.16 -4.58 -56.62
C THR A 197 13.78 -5.25 -56.60
N PHE A 198 13.04 -5.16 -57.71
CA PHE A 198 11.77 -5.84 -57.93
C PHE A 198 11.77 -7.29 -57.43
N GLY A 199 10.73 -7.66 -56.68
CA GLY A 199 10.60 -8.98 -56.05
C GLY A 199 11.41 -9.16 -54.76
N SER A 200 12.18 -8.15 -54.32
CA SER A 200 12.80 -8.16 -52.98
C SER A 200 11.72 -8.16 -51.90
N MET A 201 11.88 -9.01 -50.90
CA MET A 201 10.96 -9.09 -49.76
C MET A 201 11.73 -8.85 -48.46
N CYS A 202 11.27 -7.87 -47.68
CA CYS A 202 11.90 -7.46 -46.43
C CYS A 202 10.93 -7.68 -45.27
N ALA A 203 11.32 -8.56 -44.33
CA ALA A 203 10.57 -8.86 -43.11
C ALA A 203 11.10 -8.03 -41.93
N PHE A 204 10.17 -7.55 -41.10
CA PHE A 204 10.43 -6.71 -39.95
C PHE A 204 10.10 -7.45 -38.66
N SER A 205 10.92 -7.25 -37.64
CA SER A 205 10.65 -7.75 -36.29
C SER A 205 11.11 -6.73 -35.25
N CYS A 206 10.48 -6.76 -34.07
CA CYS A 206 10.83 -5.86 -32.98
C CYS A 206 11.62 -6.59 -31.90
N GLN A 207 12.45 -5.84 -31.18
CA GLN A 207 13.15 -6.35 -30.01
C GLN A 207 12.16 -6.70 -28.89
N MET A 208 12.60 -7.52 -27.94
CA MET A 208 11.77 -7.91 -26.79
C MET A 208 11.23 -6.68 -26.06
N GLY A 209 9.93 -6.69 -25.76
CA GLY A 209 9.24 -5.59 -25.10
C GLY A 209 8.71 -4.50 -26.03
N PHE A 210 8.89 -4.66 -27.35
CA PHE A 210 8.32 -3.78 -28.38
C PHE A 210 7.40 -4.59 -29.31
N ALA A 211 6.26 -4.00 -29.66
CA ALA A 211 5.29 -4.55 -30.60
C ALA A 211 5.47 -3.93 -32.00
N LEU A 212 5.33 -4.75 -33.03
CA LEU A 212 5.36 -4.29 -34.42
C LEU A 212 4.01 -3.67 -34.79
N MET A 213 4.04 -2.40 -35.16
CA MET A 213 2.89 -1.64 -35.64
C MET A 213 3.03 -1.42 -37.14
N GLY A 214 2.20 -2.12 -37.93
CA GLY A 214 2.23 -2.07 -39.39
C GLY A 214 2.42 -3.46 -40.01
N PRO A 215 2.77 -3.55 -41.30
CA PRO A 215 2.96 -4.83 -41.97
C PRO A 215 4.22 -5.56 -41.51
N GLU A 216 4.14 -6.88 -41.36
CA GLU A 216 5.28 -7.76 -40.99
C GLU A 216 6.33 -7.87 -42.11
N SER A 217 5.92 -7.69 -43.36
CA SER A 217 6.81 -7.70 -44.50
C SER A 217 6.38 -6.71 -45.57
N ARG A 218 7.35 -6.27 -46.36
CA ARG A 218 7.15 -5.41 -47.53
C ARG A 218 7.83 -6.01 -48.74
N GLU A 219 7.24 -5.79 -49.91
CA GLU A 219 7.72 -6.28 -51.20
C GLU A 219 7.98 -5.13 -52.17
N CYS A 220 9.09 -5.19 -52.91
CA CYS A 220 9.41 -4.22 -53.95
C CYS A 220 8.63 -4.51 -55.23
N THR A 221 7.74 -3.59 -55.59
CA THR A 221 6.82 -3.75 -56.73
C THR A 221 7.45 -3.32 -58.06
N ALA A 222 6.81 -3.69 -59.18
CA ALA A 222 7.22 -3.29 -60.52
C ALA A 222 7.12 -1.78 -60.80
N THR A 223 6.59 -1.00 -59.85
CA THR A 223 6.55 0.48 -59.93
C THR A 223 7.74 1.13 -59.24
N GLY A 224 8.63 0.36 -58.62
CA GLY A 224 9.75 0.89 -57.82
C GLY A 224 9.32 1.38 -56.43
N THR A 225 8.18 0.92 -55.93
CA THR A 225 7.68 1.25 -54.58
C THR A 225 7.49 0.00 -53.74
N TRP A 226 7.61 0.14 -52.42
CA TRP A 226 7.36 -0.93 -51.46
C TRP A 226 5.88 -1.04 -51.12
N THR A 227 5.37 -2.27 -50.98
CA THR A 227 4.01 -2.52 -50.50
C THR A 227 3.82 -2.07 -49.05
N GLY A 228 2.60 -1.65 -48.70
CA GLY A 228 2.22 -1.25 -47.34
C GLY A 228 2.95 -0.01 -46.82
N ASP A 229 2.62 0.39 -45.59
CA ASP A 229 3.28 1.49 -44.90
C ASP A 229 4.58 1.04 -44.21
N THR A 230 5.44 1.99 -43.85
CA THR A 230 6.66 1.69 -43.09
C THR A 230 6.28 1.29 -41.65
N PRO A 231 6.61 0.06 -41.21
CA PRO A 231 6.26 -0.38 -39.86
C PRO A 231 7.15 0.27 -38.80
N ARG A 232 6.65 0.36 -37.57
CA ARG A 232 7.35 0.92 -36.41
C ARG A 232 7.26 -0.01 -35.21
N CYS A 233 8.30 -0.01 -34.38
CA CYS A 233 8.30 -0.75 -33.12
C CYS A 233 7.91 0.19 -31.97
N GLU A 234 6.81 -0.11 -31.29
CA GLU A 234 6.33 0.66 -30.14
C GLU A 234 6.47 -0.14 -28.86
N ALA A 235 6.90 0.50 -27.78
CA ALA A 235 7.05 -0.18 -26.49
C ALA A 235 5.68 -0.68 -26.00
N ILE A 236 5.64 -1.92 -25.52
CA ILE A 236 4.40 -2.53 -25.03
C ILE A 236 3.95 -1.80 -23.76
N THR A 237 2.70 -1.36 -23.72
CA THR A 237 2.12 -0.62 -22.59
C THR A 237 1.51 -1.55 -21.55
N CYS A 238 1.77 -1.27 -20.28
CA CYS A 238 1.10 -1.90 -19.15
C CYS A 238 -0.15 -1.10 -18.72
N PRO A 239 -1.06 -1.69 -17.91
CA PRO A 239 -2.17 -0.95 -17.33
C PRO A 239 -1.70 0.29 -16.57
N VAL A 240 -2.37 1.42 -16.76
CA VAL A 240 -2.02 2.67 -16.07
C VAL A 240 -2.17 2.48 -14.56
N LEU A 241 -1.15 2.88 -13.80
CA LEU A 241 -1.17 2.86 -12.33
C LEU A 241 -1.50 4.24 -11.79
N SER A 242 -2.08 4.28 -10.59
CA SER A 242 -2.33 5.49 -9.82
C SER A 242 -1.78 5.36 -8.41
N ALA A 243 -1.60 6.49 -7.73
CA ALA A 243 -1.10 6.49 -6.38
C ALA A 243 -2.14 5.82 -5.46
N PRO A 244 -1.73 4.98 -4.51
CA PRO A 244 -2.65 4.43 -3.52
C PRO A 244 -3.22 5.55 -2.64
N ASP A 245 -4.45 5.38 -2.17
CA ASP A 245 -5.05 6.31 -1.21
C ASP A 245 -4.14 6.45 0.03
N GLN A 246 -3.89 7.68 0.48
CA GLN A 246 -2.95 7.98 1.59
C GLN A 246 -1.52 7.49 1.30
N GLY A 247 -1.09 7.56 0.04
CA GLY A 247 0.26 7.24 -0.38
C GLY A 247 0.69 8.03 -1.61
N ASN A 248 1.96 7.87 -1.97
CA ASN A 248 2.60 8.51 -3.10
C ASN A 248 3.16 7.47 -4.06
N MET A 249 3.13 7.81 -5.36
CA MET A 249 3.79 7.03 -6.42
C MET A 249 4.83 7.90 -7.12
N ASN A 250 5.98 7.31 -7.45
CA ASN A 250 6.97 7.94 -8.29
C ASN A 250 7.39 6.95 -9.38
N CYS A 251 7.25 7.33 -10.64
CA CYS A 251 7.51 6.47 -11.79
C CYS A 251 8.62 7.03 -12.68
N SER A 252 9.49 6.14 -13.15
CA SER A 252 10.44 6.42 -14.22
C SER A 252 10.00 5.72 -15.51
N HIS A 253 9.74 6.51 -16.55
CA HIS A 253 9.25 6.04 -17.85
C HIS A 253 10.36 6.12 -18.90
N LEU A 254 11.07 5.01 -19.13
CA LEU A 254 12.20 4.97 -20.08
C LEU A 254 11.74 5.01 -21.54
N ASN A 255 10.69 4.27 -21.87
CA ASN A 255 10.21 4.06 -23.26
C ASN A 255 8.80 4.64 -23.51
N GLY A 256 8.35 5.55 -22.65
CA GLY A 256 7.00 6.12 -22.66
C GLY A 256 6.18 5.78 -21.40
N ASP A 257 5.07 6.48 -21.22
CA ASP A 257 4.23 6.39 -20.02
C ASP A 257 3.69 4.97 -19.83
N PHE A 258 4.01 4.38 -18.68
CA PHE A 258 3.64 3.01 -18.30
C PHE A 258 3.98 1.95 -19.36
N ALA A 259 5.02 2.19 -20.18
CA ALA A 259 5.50 1.24 -21.18
C ALA A 259 6.61 0.32 -20.65
N PHE A 260 6.98 -0.70 -21.41
CA PHE A 260 8.02 -1.68 -21.08
C PHE A 260 9.29 -1.03 -20.50
N GLY A 261 9.73 -1.53 -19.35
CA GLY A 261 10.84 -0.98 -18.58
C GLY A 261 10.47 0.20 -17.67
N SER A 262 9.20 0.63 -17.64
CA SER A 262 8.73 1.59 -16.63
C SER A 262 8.82 0.96 -15.25
N MET A 263 9.33 1.73 -14.28
CA MET A 263 9.42 1.32 -12.88
C MET A 263 8.73 2.35 -12.00
N CYS A 264 7.80 1.90 -11.17
CA CYS A 264 7.04 2.73 -10.25
C CYS A 264 7.31 2.30 -8.80
N VAL A 265 7.71 3.24 -7.96
CA VAL A 265 7.98 3.03 -6.53
C VAL A 265 6.87 3.68 -5.71
N PHE A 266 6.37 2.95 -4.71
CA PHE A 266 5.25 3.31 -3.88
C PHE A 266 5.68 3.55 -2.43
N SER A 267 5.08 4.56 -1.81
CA SER A 267 5.28 4.89 -0.40
C SER A 267 3.97 5.31 0.24
N CYS A 268 3.82 5.12 1.55
CA CYS A 268 2.63 5.53 2.28
C CYS A 268 2.90 6.79 3.10
N GLU A 269 1.84 7.57 3.33
CA GLU A 269 1.89 8.71 4.24
C GLU A 269 2.09 8.26 5.69
N THR A 270 2.45 9.21 6.56
CA THR A 270 2.70 8.92 7.98
C THR A 270 1.45 8.34 8.63
N GLY A 271 1.60 7.25 9.39
CA GLY A 271 0.48 6.54 10.03
C GLY A 271 -0.15 5.44 9.17
N PHE A 272 0.36 5.22 7.95
CA PHE A 272 -0.03 4.13 7.06
C PHE A 272 1.16 3.23 6.74
N VAL A 273 0.88 1.96 6.48
CA VAL A 273 1.87 0.94 6.10
C VAL A 273 1.52 0.36 4.73
N LEU A 274 2.55 0.15 3.90
CA LEU A 274 2.40 -0.40 2.57
C LEU A 274 2.09 -1.90 2.64
N THR A 275 1.02 -2.32 1.97
CA THR A 275 0.64 -3.73 1.80
C THR A 275 0.80 -4.09 0.32
N GLY A 276 1.84 -4.86 -0.02
CA GLY A 276 2.17 -5.26 -1.39
C GLY A 276 3.64 -5.06 -1.70
N LEU A 277 3.99 -5.04 -2.99
CA LEU A 277 5.34 -4.74 -3.46
C LEU A 277 5.62 -3.24 -3.38
N GLU A 278 6.84 -2.87 -2.98
CA GLU A 278 7.30 -1.48 -2.94
C GLU A 278 7.54 -0.90 -4.33
N SER A 279 7.95 -1.74 -5.29
CA SER A 279 8.23 -1.34 -6.67
C SER A 279 7.59 -2.30 -7.66
N LEU A 280 6.97 -1.75 -8.71
CA LEU A 280 6.44 -2.50 -9.83
C LEU A 280 7.17 -2.13 -11.12
N GLU A 281 7.45 -3.13 -11.95
CA GLU A 281 8.10 -2.96 -13.25
C GLU A 281 7.18 -3.44 -14.39
N CYS A 282 7.10 -2.68 -15.48
CA CYS A 282 6.33 -3.06 -16.66
C CYS A 282 7.13 -4.05 -17.52
N THR A 283 6.62 -5.27 -17.63
CA THR A 283 7.30 -6.38 -18.30
C THR A 283 7.03 -6.40 -19.81
N ALA A 284 7.81 -7.20 -20.55
CA ALA A 284 7.68 -7.34 -22.00
C ALA A 284 6.35 -7.98 -22.44
N THR A 285 5.56 -8.54 -21.53
CA THR A 285 4.22 -9.09 -21.79
C THR A 285 3.11 -8.05 -21.63
N GLY A 286 3.43 -6.81 -21.25
CA GLY A 286 2.43 -5.76 -21.00
C GLY A 286 1.73 -5.89 -19.66
N THR A 287 2.36 -6.57 -18.70
CA THR A 287 1.86 -6.71 -17.32
C THR A 287 2.87 -6.20 -16.31
N TRP A 288 2.40 -5.69 -15.18
CA TRP A 288 3.26 -5.37 -14.05
C TRP A 288 3.79 -6.64 -13.37
N THR A 289 4.92 -6.52 -12.68
CA THR A 289 5.51 -7.61 -11.88
C THR A 289 4.65 -8.08 -10.71
N GLY A 290 3.61 -7.33 -10.34
CA GLY A 290 2.61 -7.68 -9.34
C GLY A 290 1.45 -6.70 -9.31
N ASP A 291 0.55 -6.90 -8.36
CA ASP A 291 -0.63 -6.04 -8.16
C ASP A 291 -0.25 -4.70 -7.52
N ALA A 292 -1.04 -3.66 -7.81
CA ALA A 292 -0.88 -2.34 -7.20
C ALA A 292 -0.99 -2.42 -5.67
N PRO A 293 0.02 -1.93 -4.91
CA PRO A 293 0.01 -2.01 -3.47
C PRO A 293 -1.02 -1.05 -2.85
N ARG A 294 -1.35 -1.27 -1.58
CA ARG A 294 -2.32 -0.46 -0.84
C ARG A 294 -1.73 0.05 0.47
N CYS A 295 -2.05 1.29 0.84
CA CYS A 295 -1.71 1.82 2.15
C CYS A 295 -2.82 1.51 3.15
N LYS A 296 -2.46 0.90 4.29
CA LYS A 296 -3.40 0.60 5.38
C LYS A 296 -3.00 1.38 6.62
N ALA A 297 -3.98 1.96 7.31
CA ALA A 297 -3.73 2.66 8.56
C ALA A 297 -3.14 1.69 9.60
N ILE A 298 -2.14 2.15 10.34
CA ILE A 298 -1.47 1.33 11.36
C ILE A 298 -2.47 1.05 12.49
N ALA A 299 -2.61 -0.22 12.86
CA ALA A 299 -3.52 -0.65 13.92
C ALA A 299 -2.88 -0.49 15.30
N CYS A 300 -3.62 0.07 16.25
CA CYS A 300 -3.30 0.05 17.67
C CYS A 300 -3.98 -1.14 18.37
N PRO A 301 -3.52 -1.52 19.57
CA PRO A 301 -4.21 -2.52 20.39
C PRO A 301 -5.68 -2.14 20.62
N VAL A 302 -6.59 -3.09 20.48
CA VAL A 302 -8.02 -2.86 20.70
C VAL A 302 -8.26 -2.43 22.16
N LEU A 303 -8.99 -1.34 22.35
CA LEU A 303 -9.38 -0.86 23.69
C LEU A 303 -10.78 -1.36 24.04
N SER A 304 -10.98 -1.67 25.32
CA SER A 304 -12.27 -2.03 25.89
C SER A 304 -12.68 -1.02 26.96
N ALA A 305 -13.99 -0.91 27.22
CA ALA A 305 -14.48 -0.09 28.32
C ALA A 305 -13.93 -0.62 29.66
N PRO A 306 -13.46 0.27 30.55
CA PRO A 306 -13.05 -0.13 31.90
C PRO A 306 -14.28 -0.54 32.73
N ASP A 307 -14.07 -1.34 33.77
CA ASP A 307 -15.14 -1.73 34.70
C ASP A 307 -15.82 -0.49 35.28
N TRP A 308 -17.16 -0.48 35.29
CA TRP A 308 -17.99 0.68 35.69
C TRP A 308 -17.73 1.97 34.86
N GLY A 309 -17.19 1.83 33.66
CA GLY A 309 -17.02 2.92 32.70
C GLY A 309 -17.66 2.65 31.34
N GLN A 310 -17.62 3.66 30.49
CA GLN A 310 -18.06 3.63 29.10
C GLN A 310 -16.89 4.10 28.22
N LEU A 311 -16.80 3.48 27.04
CA LEU A 311 -15.83 3.81 26.00
C LEU A 311 -16.60 4.35 24.80
N ASN A 312 -16.23 5.54 24.35
CA ASN A 312 -16.74 6.11 23.11
C ASN A 312 -15.58 6.42 22.18
N CYS A 313 -15.51 5.72 21.04
CA CYS A 313 -14.43 5.85 20.09
C CYS A 313 -14.92 6.46 18.77
N SER A 314 -14.06 7.29 18.19
CA SER A 314 -14.18 7.81 16.84
C SER A 314 -13.05 7.22 16.00
N HIS A 315 -13.41 6.56 14.90
CA HIS A 315 -12.48 5.85 14.03
C HIS A 315 -12.44 6.54 12.66
N LEU A 316 -11.31 7.17 12.33
CA LEU A 316 -11.18 7.92 11.08
C LEU A 316 -10.85 7.02 9.88
N HIS A 317 -9.93 6.07 10.07
CA HIS A 317 -9.40 5.22 8.99
C HIS A 317 -9.66 3.72 9.20
N GLY A 318 -10.50 3.37 10.18
CA GLY A 318 -10.83 2.00 10.58
C GLY A 318 -10.73 1.77 12.08
N ASP A 319 -11.31 0.67 12.56
CA ASP A 319 -11.42 0.38 13.99
C ASP A 319 -10.06 0.28 14.68
N PHE A 320 -9.86 1.13 15.70
CA PHE A 320 -8.63 1.24 16.49
C PHE A 320 -7.35 1.44 15.65
N THR A 321 -7.45 2.15 14.52
CA THR A 321 -6.31 2.50 13.66
C THR A 321 -5.82 3.93 13.90
N PHE A 322 -4.69 4.32 13.28
CA PHE A 322 -4.11 5.65 13.35
C PHE A 322 -5.15 6.77 13.24
N GLY A 323 -5.06 7.75 14.15
CA GLY A 323 -6.02 8.85 14.27
C GLY A 323 -7.34 8.49 14.99
N SER A 324 -7.54 7.22 15.39
CA SER A 324 -8.66 6.86 16.26
C SER A 324 -8.53 7.54 17.62
N THR A 325 -9.60 8.19 18.07
CA THR A 325 -9.65 8.83 19.39
C THR A 325 -10.76 8.22 20.22
N CYS A 326 -10.40 7.73 21.40
CA CYS A 326 -11.31 7.08 22.35
C CYS A 326 -11.39 7.88 23.65
N ALA A 327 -12.60 8.30 24.02
CA ALA A 327 -12.90 8.98 25.27
C ALA A 327 -13.51 8.02 26.30
N PHE A 328 -13.08 8.17 27.55
CA PHE A 328 -13.49 7.35 28.68
C PHE A 328 -14.35 8.16 29.64
N SER A 329 -15.46 7.59 30.08
CA SER A 329 -16.32 8.17 31.11
C SER A 329 -16.68 7.12 32.16
N CYS A 330 -16.85 7.54 33.40
CA CYS A 330 -17.21 6.64 34.50
C CYS A 330 -18.68 6.79 34.88
N GLN A 331 -19.29 5.70 35.31
CA GLN A 331 -20.64 5.73 35.86
C GLN A 331 -20.66 6.54 37.17
N THR A 332 -21.84 7.08 37.50
CA THR A 332 -22.05 7.84 38.74
C THR A 332 -21.54 7.08 39.97
N GLY A 333 -20.70 7.74 40.78
CA GLY A 333 -20.10 7.14 41.97
C GLY A 333 -18.70 6.54 41.76
N PHE A 334 -18.18 6.59 40.53
CA PHE A 334 -16.80 6.22 40.19
C PHE A 334 -16.06 7.42 39.59
N ALA A 335 -14.81 7.62 39.99
CA ALA A 335 -13.92 8.64 39.48
C ALA A 335 -12.94 8.02 38.47
N LEU A 336 -12.72 8.74 37.36
CA LEU A 336 -11.75 8.37 36.35
C LEU A 336 -10.32 8.59 36.87
N THR A 337 -9.47 7.58 36.72
CA THR A 337 -8.02 7.64 36.96
C THR A 337 -7.29 7.30 35.66
N GLY A 338 -6.28 8.08 35.28
CA GLY A 338 -5.58 7.95 34.00
C GLY A 338 -6.00 9.02 33.00
N SER A 339 -5.89 8.74 31.70
CA SER A 339 -6.22 9.71 30.64
C SER A 339 -7.72 9.68 30.28
N GLU A 340 -8.35 10.85 30.20
CA GLU A 340 -9.76 11.01 29.77
C GLU A 340 -9.99 10.65 28.31
N SER A 341 -9.00 10.92 27.46
CA SER A 341 -8.99 10.51 26.06
C SER A 341 -7.63 9.94 25.68
N ARG A 342 -7.63 8.99 24.74
CA ARG A 342 -6.44 8.38 24.16
C ARG A 342 -6.57 8.38 22.65
N GLU A 343 -5.46 8.62 21.97
CA GLU A 343 -5.37 8.69 20.51
C GLU A 343 -4.37 7.65 19.98
N CYS A 344 -4.71 6.97 18.89
CA CYS A 344 -3.83 6.01 18.23
C CYS A 344 -2.79 6.72 17.35
N THR A 345 -1.51 6.57 17.69
CA THR A 345 -0.40 7.24 17.02
C THR A 345 0.11 6.48 15.81
N ALA A 346 0.92 7.16 14.97
CA ALA A 346 1.57 6.56 13.80
C ALA A 346 2.57 5.43 14.13
N THR A 347 2.87 5.21 15.41
CA THR A 347 3.72 4.08 15.86
C THR A 347 2.92 2.84 16.23
N GLY A 348 1.58 2.89 16.14
CA GLY A 348 0.70 1.80 16.58
C GLY A 348 0.51 1.74 18.09
N THR A 349 0.74 2.85 18.81
CA THR A 349 0.56 2.93 20.26
C THR A 349 -0.46 4.01 20.63
N TRP A 350 -1.18 3.80 21.75
CA TRP A 350 -2.10 4.79 22.31
C TRP A 350 -1.36 5.83 23.15
N THR A 351 -1.73 7.09 23.00
CA THR A 351 -1.28 8.16 23.89
C THR A 351 -1.80 7.99 25.32
N GLY A 352 -1.10 8.58 26.29
CA GLY A 352 -1.54 8.64 27.68
C GLY A 352 -1.61 7.30 28.43
N ASP A 353 -2.08 7.36 29.66
CA ASP A 353 -2.16 6.24 30.58
C ASP A 353 -3.51 5.51 30.47
N ALA A 354 -3.54 4.23 30.85
CA ALA A 354 -4.76 3.44 30.83
C ALA A 354 -5.82 4.00 31.79
N ALA A 355 -7.02 4.26 31.26
CA ALA A 355 -8.17 4.74 32.03
C ALA A 355 -8.76 3.65 32.93
N GLN A 356 -9.01 3.98 34.20
CA GLN A 356 -9.66 3.12 35.19
C GLN A 356 -10.74 3.90 35.95
N CYS A 357 -11.91 3.31 36.16
CA CYS A 357 -12.95 3.89 37.01
C CYS A 357 -12.87 3.30 38.41
N LYS A 358 -12.52 4.12 39.40
CA LYS A 358 -12.39 3.72 40.80
C LYS A 358 -13.52 4.32 41.63
N ALA A 359 -14.10 3.53 42.53
CA ALA A 359 -15.20 3.99 43.37
C ALA A 359 -14.76 5.19 44.22
N ILE A 360 -15.60 6.22 44.28
CA ILE A 360 -15.33 7.44 45.05
C ILE A 360 -15.30 7.09 46.54
N SER A 361 -14.24 7.47 47.24
CA SER A 361 -14.06 7.19 48.67
C SER A 361 -14.74 8.25 49.52
N CYS A 362 -15.44 7.81 50.58
CA CYS A 362 -15.98 8.69 51.62
C CYS A 362 -15.05 8.73 52.84
N PRO A 363 -15.14 9.77 53.68
CA PRO A 363 -14.42 9.83 54.95
C PRO A 363 -14.66 8.58 55.79
N GLU A 364 -13.64 8.07 56.45
CA GLU A 364 -13.76 6.91 57.34
C GLU A 364 -14.74 7.18 58.48
N LEU A 365 -15.65 6.23 58.73
CA LEU A 365 -16.60 6.31 59.84
C LEU A 365 -16.12 5.48 61.02
N SER A 366 -16.33 6.01 62.22
CA SER A 366 -16.12 5.32 63.49
C SER A 366 -17.44 5.17 64.24
N ALA A 367 -17.50 4.19 65.15
CA ALA A 367 -18.66 3.98 66.00
C ALA A 367 -18.85 5.16 66.98
N PRO A 368 -20.08 5.65 67.18
CA PRO A 368 -20.36 6.69 68.16
C PRO A 368 -20.13 6.15 69.59
N GLU A 369 -19.87 7.06 70.52
CA GLU A 369 -19.71 6.69 71.94
C GLU A 369 -20.95 5.96 72.45
N TRP A 370 -20.77 4.81 73.11
CA TRP A 370 -21.86 3.91 73.55
C TRP A 370 -22.73 3.31 72.43
N GLY A 371 -22.21 3.29 71.19
CA GLY A 371 -22.83 2.64 70.03
C GLY A 371 -21.91 1.66 69.29
N GLN A 372 -22.48 0.97 68.31
CA GLN A 372 -21.81 0.04 67.41
C GLN A 372 -22.01 0.47 65.96
N LEU A 373 -21.01 0.18 65.12
CA LEU A 373 -21.00 0.46 63.68
C LEU A 373 -20.90 -0.87 62.93
N ASN A 374 -21.83 -1.12 62.02
CA ASN A 374 -21.77 -2.26 61.11
C ASN A 374 -21.88 -1.77 59.67
N CYS A 375 -20.83 -1.98 58.87
CA CYS A 375 -20.74 -1.48 57.51
C CYS A 375 -20.73 -2.62 56.49
N SER A 376 -21.48 -2.44 55.40
CA SER A 376 -21.38 -3.25 54.20
C SER A 376 -20.69 -2.44 53.10
N HIS A 377 -19.64 -3.01 52.51
CA HIS A 377 -18.78 -2.35 51.52
C HIS A 377 -18.93 -3.03 50.16
N LEU A 378 -19.67 -2.41 49.24
CA LEU A 378 -19.97 -3.00 47.93
C LEU A 378 -18.82 -2.84 46.92
N HIS A 379 -18.18 -1.67 46.88
CA HIS A 379 -17.16 -1.31 45.91
C HIS A 379 -15.82 -0.90 46.55
N GLY A 380 -15.57 -1.32 47.79
CA GLY A 380 -14.39 -0.99 48.58
C GLY A 380 -14.74 -0.39 49.95
N VAL A 381 -13.76 -0.39 50.85
CA VAL A 381 -13.92 0.09 52.24
C VAL A 381 -14.23 1.57 52.24
N PHE A 382 -15.35 1.95 52.86
CA PHE A 382 -15.91 3.31 52.89
C PHE A 382 -16.03 3.97 51.49
N ALA A 383 -16.19 3.20 50.42
CA ALA A 383 -16.38 3.70 49.06
C ALA A 383 -17.86 3.80 48.67
N PHE A 384 -18.15 4.43 47.51
CA PHE A 384 -19.49 4.60 46.95
C PHE A 384 -20.33 3.31 47.05
N GLY A 385 -21.57 3.45 47.52
CA GLY A 385 -22.46 2.31 47.78
C GLY A 385 -22.25 1.63 49.14
N SER A 386 -21.22 2.00 49.92
CA SER A 386 -21.08 1.53 51.29
C SER A 386 -22.25 2.00 52.16
N THR A 387 -22.83 1.09 52.94
CA THR A 387 -23.91 1.39 53.89
C THR A 387 -23.48 1.01 55.29
N CYS A 388 -23.48 1.97 56.20
CA CYS A 388 -23.10 1.78 57.60
C CYS A 388 -24.30 2.00 58.49
N ALA A 389 -24.70 0.97 59.24
CA ALA A 389 -25.78 1.01 60.21
C ALA A 389 -25.23 1.24 61.62
N PHE A 390 -25.96 2.03 62.41
CA PHE A 390 -25.61 2.44 63.76
C PHE A 390 -26.62 1.89 64.76
N SER A 391 -26.14 1.34 65.87
CA SER A 391 -26.98 0.88 66.97
C SER A 391 -26.42 1.35 68.32
N CYS A 392 -27.29 1.66 69.27
CA CYS A 392 -26.88 2.06 70.63
C CYS A 392 -26.95 0.88 71.61
N GLN A 393 -26.09 0.90 72.62
CA GLN A 393 -26.15 -0.05 73.72
C GLN A 393 -27.40 0.17 74.59
N MET A 394 -27.82 -0.87 75.33
CA MET A 394 -29.00 -0.85 76.20
C MET A 394 -29.00 0.35 77.16
N GLY A 395 -30.07 1.14 77.16
CA GLY A 395 -30.22 2.35 78.01
C GLY A 395 -30.06 3.69 77.28
N PHE A 396 -29.56 3.66 76.04
CA PHE A 396 -29.34 4.82 75.18
C PHE A 396 -30.24 4.78 73.94
N VAL A 397 -30.67 5.95 73.47
CA VAL A 397 -31.49 6.11 72.27
C VAL A 397 -30.65 6.73 71.16
N LEU A 398 -30.74 6.17 69.95
CA LEU A 398 -30.05 6.70 68.77
C LEU A 398 -30.73 8.00 68.33
N MET A 399 -29.96 9.08 68.33
CA MET A 399 -30.36 10.39 67.85
C MET A 399 -29.71 10.64 66.49
N GLY A 400 -30.50 10.55 65.41
CA GLY A 400 -30.05 10.72 64.03
C GLY A 400 -30.57 9.60 63.10
N LEU A 401 -29.94 9.46 61.93
CA LEU A 401 -30.26 8.39 60.98
C LEU A 401 -29.69 7.04 61.45
N GLU A 402 -30.50 5.98 61.35
CA GLU A 402 -30.11 4.60 61.69
C GLU A 402 -29.06 4.02 60.75
N SER A 403 -28.96 4.54 59.53
CA SER A 403 -27.95 4.16 58.56
C SER A 403 -27.49 5.34 57.72
N ARG A 404 -26.21 5.34 57.36
CA ARG A 404 -25.60 6.31 56.45
C ARG A 404 -25.06 5.58 55.23
N LYS A 405 -25.25 6.18 54.05
CA LYS A 405 -24.78 5.66 52.76
C LYS A 405 -23.72 6.59 52.18
N CYS A 406 -22.65 6.02 51.64
CA CYS A 406 -21.63 6.79 50.91
C CYS A 406 -22.19 7.17 49.53
N THR A 407 -22.34 8.48 49.32
CA THR A 407 -22.93 9.05 48.09
C THR A 407 -21.90 9.24 46.99
N ALA A 408 -22.37 9.46 45.76
CA ALA A 408 -21.51 9.72 44.61
C ALA A 408 -20.71 11.03 44.70
N MET A 409 -21.00 11.89 45.69
CA MET A 409 -20.25 13.11 45.98
C MET A 409 -19.12 12.89 46.99
N GLY A 410 -18.84 11.64 47.39
CA GLY A 410 -17.81 11.34 48.40
C GLY A 410 -18.19 11.76 49.82
N SER A 411 -19.50 11.90 50.10
CA SER A 411 -20.01 12.26 51.43
C SER A 411 -21.05 11.25 51.92
N TRP A 412 -21.16 11.10 53.24
CA TRP A 412 -22.17 10.27 53.87
C TRP A 412 -23.51 10.98 53.97
N THR A 413 -24.61 10.28 53.73
CA THR A 413 -25.96 10.82 53.90
C THR A 413 -26.25 11.25 55.35
N GLY A 414 -26.79 12.46 55.53
CA GLY A 414 -27.17 13.03 56.83
C GLY A 414 -26.00 13.27 57.79
N ASP A 415 -26.28 13.77 58.98
CA ASP A 415 -25.27 14.03 60.01
C ASP A 415 -24.91 12.75 60.80
N ALA A 416 -23.78 12.79 61.52
CA ALA A 416 -23.35 11.67 62.36
C ALA A 416 -24.33 11.44 63.54
N PRO A 417 -24.88 10.22 63.72
CA PRO A 417 -25.80 9.95 64.82
C PRO A 417 -25.06 9.82 66.16
N ARG A 418 -25.76 10.12 67.26
CA ARG A 418 -25.24 10.03 68.63
C ARG A 418 -26.16 9.22 69.54
N CYS A 419 -25.62 8.55 70.55
CA CYS A 419 -26.39 7.81 71.55
C CYS A 419 -26.59 8.66 72.81
N GLU A 420 -27.84 8.97 73.17
CA GLU A 420 -28.17 9.72 74.39
C GLU A 420 -28.90 8.85 75.42
N GLY A 421 -28.51 8.95 76.69
CA GLY A 421 -29.12 8.19 77.78
C GLY A 421 -30.52 8.71 78.11
N ARG A 422 -31.46 7.82 78.43
CA ARG A 422 -32.79 8.22 78.94
C ARG A 422 -32.63 8.95 80.27
N ALA A 423 -32.77 10.28 80.29
CA ALA A 423 -32.69 11.08 81.52
C ALA A 423 -33.83 10.72 82.49
N ALA A 424 -33.45 10.15 83.64
CA ALA A 424 -34.31 9.86 84.77
C ALA A 424 -34.86 11.15 85.42
N ALA A 425 -36.16 11.13 85.70
CA ALA A 425 -36.85 12.16 86.48
C ALA A 425 -36.24 12.29 87.89
N ARG A 426 -36.09 13.54 88.34
CA ARG A 426 -35.50 13.95 89.63
C ARG A 426 -36.19 13.28 90.82
N ALA A 427 -35.44 12.58 91.67
CA ALA A 427 -35.82 12.23 93.03
C ALA A 427 -35.11 13.18 94.02
N GLN A 428 -35.89 13.90 94.83
CA GLN A 428 -35.40 14.75 95.91
C GLN A 428 -34.76 13.90 97.02
N ALA A 429 -33.59 14.32 97.51
CA ALA A 429 -32.89 13.66 98.62
C ALA A 429 -33.69 13.79 99.93
N ILE A 430 -33.94 12.66 100.60
CA ILE A 430 -34.69 12.56 101.86
C ILE A 430 -33.81 13.05 103.02
N LYS A 431 -34.30 14.04 103.79
CA LYS A 431 -33.62 14.65 104.95
C LYS A 431 -34.36 14.39 106.25
N CYS A 432 -33.63 14.08 107.32
CA CYS A 432 -34.13 14.01 108.70
C CYS A 432 -34.03 15.38 109.41
N SER A 433 -34.81 15.57 110.48
CA SER A 433 -34.76 16.78 111.32
C SER A 433 -33.45 16.87 112.10
N ALA A 434 -32.93 18.09 112.30
CA ALA A 434 -31.69 18.31 113.07
C ALA A 434 -31.88 17.92 114.55
N LEU A 435 -30.94 17.15 115.10
CA LEU A 435 -30.95 16.74 116.51
C LEU A 435 -30.21 17.78 117.38
N SER A 436 -30.84 18.20 118.48
CA SER A 436 -30.24 19.08 119.49
C SER A 436 -29.51 18.29 120.58
N SER A 437 -28.44 18.85 121.15
CA SER A 437 -27.73 18.26 122.29
C SER A 437 -28.61 18.14 123.54
N PRO A 438 -28.63 16.99 124.25
CA PRO A 438 -29.35 16.85 125.51
C PRO A 438 -28.75 17.75 126.61
N LYS A 439 -29.58 18.26 127.54
CA LYS A 439 -29.12 19.07 128.67
C LYS A 439 -28.10 18.28 129.50
N MET A 440 -26.94 18.87 129.82
CA MET A 440 -25.79 18.19 130.46
C MET A 440 -25.21 16.99 129.67
N GLY A 441 -25.35 16.99 128.33
CA GLY A 441 -24.71 16.03 127.42
C GLY A 441 -24.26 16.66 126.09
N GLN A 442 -23.65 15.85 125.23
CA GLN A 442 -23.15 16.24 123.90
C GLN A 442 -23.64 15.25 122.84
N VAL A 443 -23.83 15.72 121.60
CA VAL A 443 -24.17 14.90 120.44
C VAL A 443 -23.12 15.11 119.34
N ALA A 444 -22.68 14.02 118.72
CA ALA A 444 -21.74 14.03 117.60
C ALA A 444 -22.35 13.26 116.42
N CYS A 445 -22.43 13.89 115.24
CA CYS A 445 -23.09 13.32 114.06
C CYS A 445 -22.12 13.14 112.89
N SER A 446 -22.29 12.05 112.12
CA SER A 446 -21.60 11.74 110.87
C SER A 446 -22.58 11.75 109.69
N HIS A 447 -22.25 12.54 108.65
CA HIS A 447 -23.09 12.78 107.46
C HIS A 447 -22.39 12.33 106.18
N LEU A 448 -22.81 11.21 105.58
CA LEU A 448 -22.14 10.64 104.39
C LEU A 448 -22.57 11.32 103.07
N HIS A 449 -23.82 11.76 102.98
CA HIS A 449 -24.42 12.30 101.75
C HIS A 449 -25.06 13.69 101.94
N GLY A 450 -24.59 14.44 102.95
CA GLY A 450 -25.06 15.79 103.30
C GLY A 450 -25.73 15.87 104.67
N ASP A 451 -25.84 17.07 105.23
CA ASP A 451 -26.32 17.29 106.59
C ASP A 451 -27.69 16.65 106.84
N PHE A 452 -27.72 15.73 107.81
CA PHE A 452 -28.90 14.97 108.23
C PHE A 452 -29.62 14.21 107.08
N SER A 453 -28.89 13.79 106.05
CA SER A 453 -29.42 12.94 104.97
C SER A 453 -29.58 11.47 105.40
N PHE A 454 -30.33 10.68 104.62
CA PHE A 454 -30.42 9.22 104.76
C PHE A 454 -29.04 8.58 105.06
N GLY A 455 -28.98 7.74 106.09
CA GLY A 455 -27.74 7.11 106.57
C GLY A 455 -26.90 7.96 107.54
N SER A 456 -27.33 9.18 107.88
CA SER A 456 -26.67 9.97 108.94
C SER A 456 -26.81 9.29 110.31
N THR A 457 -25.74 9.26 111.08
CA THR A 457 -25.67 8.63 112.41
C THR A 457 -25.22 9.65 113.46
N CYS A 458 -25.93 9.73 114.60
CA CYS A 458 -25.64 10.66 115.70
C CYS A 458 -25.49 9.91 117.03
N ALA A 459 -24.35 10.07 117.70
CA ALA A 459 -24.03 9.45 118.99
C ALA A 459 -24.18 10.46 120.15
N PHE A 460 -24.67 10.00 121.31
CA PHE A 460 -24.97 10.81 122.49
C PHE A 460 -24.08 10.41 123.67
N SER A 461 -23.58 11.40 124.42
CA SER A 461 -22.79 11.19 125.64
C SER A 461 -23.18 12.19 126.73
N CYS A 462 -23.06 11.79 128.01
CA CYS A 462 -23.38 12.64 129.16
C CYS A 462 -22.14 13.16 129.87
N GLN A 463 -22.25 14.35 130.47
CA GLN A 463 -21.20 14.92 131.31
C GLN A 463 -21.05 14.13 132.62
N THR A 464 -19.85 14.18 133.23
CA THR A 464 -19.52 13.44 134.45
C THR A 464 -20.53 13.69 135.57
N GLY A 465 -21.06 12.63 136.18
CA GLY A 465 -22.08 12.70 137.23
C GLY A 465 -23.53 12.57 136.75
N PHE A 466 -23.73 12.36 135.43
CA PHE A 466 -25.02 12.10 134.80
C PHE A 466 -24.97 10.78 133.99
N VAL A 467 -26.06 10.02 134.00
CA VAL A 467 -26.21 8.77 133.25
C VAL A 467 -27.10 8.99 132.02
N LEU A 468 -26.75 8.38 130.88
CA LEU A 468 -27.53 8.42 129.65
C LEU A 468 -28.75 7.50 129.77
N MET A 469 -29.92 8.08 129.58
CA MET A 469 -31.21 7.38 129.53
C MET A 469 -31.70 7.42 128.08
N GLY A 470 -31.57 6.31 127.35
CA GLY A 470 -31.94 6.19 125.93
C GLY A 470 -30.84 5.53 125.09
N PRO A 471 -31.01 5.45 123.75
CA PRO A 471 -30.03 4.83 122.86
C PRO A 471 -28.75 5.66 122.77
N GLU A 472 -27.60 4.98 122.73
CA GLU A 472 -26.27 5.61 122.61
C GLU A 472 -26.05 6.24 121.22
N SER A 473 -26.76 5.76 120.19
CA SER A 473 -26.71 6.31 118.83
C SER A 473 -28.05 6.20 118.10
N ARG A 474 -28.34 7.15 117.22
CA ARG A 474 -29.55 7.19 116.37
C ARG A 474 -29.15 7.35 114.90
N GLU A 475 -29.92 6.75 113.99
CA GLU A 475 -29.67 6.75 112.54
C GLU A 475 -30.87 7.31 111.76
N CYS A 476 -30.60 8.07 110.70
CA CYS A 476 -31.60 8.65 109.81
C CYS A 476 -32.07 7.63 108.75
N THR A 477 -33.34 7.22 108.84
CA THR A 477 -33.94 6.18 108.00
C THR A 477 -34.45 6.70 106.65
N ALA A 478 -34.75 5.79 105.72
CA ALA A 478 -35.29 6.10 104.38
C ALA A 478 -36.67 6.79 104.43
N MET A 479 -37.30 6.83 105.62
CA MET A 479 -38.58 7.49 105.86
C MET A 479 -38.42 8.92 106.43
N GLY A 480 -37.19 9.44 106.54
CA GLY A 480 -36.92 10.79 107.05
C GLY A 480 -37.04 10.94 108.57
N THR A 481 -37.00 9.84 109.32
CA THR A 481 -37.07 9.81 110.80
C THR A 481 -35.85 9.14 111.43
N TRP A 482 -35.53 9.52 112.68
CA TRP A 482 -34.44 8.94 113.46
C TRP A 482 -34.86 7.66 114.17
N THR A 483 -33.98 6.66 114.21
CA THR A 483 -34.18 5.42 114.97
C THR A 483 -34.15 5.68 116.49
N GLY A 484 -34.97 4.95 117.25
CA GLY A 484 -35.01 4.98 118.72
C GLY A 484 -35.63 6.23 119.36
N ASP A 485 -35.80 6.18 120.68
CA ASP A 485 -36.34 7.29 121.49
C ASP A 485 -35.28 8.38 121.78
N THR A 486 -35.71 9.53 122.30
CA THR A 486 -34.81 10.65 122.62
C THR A 486 -33.91 10.35 123.83
N SER A 487 -32.59 10.44 123.68
CA SER A 487 -31.62 10.22 124.75
C SER A 487 -31.49 11.43 125.68
N GLN A 488 -31.55 11.23 127.00
CA GLN A 488 -31.50 12.29 128.02
C GLN A 488 -30.47 11.96 129.11
N CYS A 489 -29.80 12.98 129.68
CA CYS A 489 -28.85 12.81 130.78
C CYS A 489 -29.52 13.09 132.13
N LYS A 490 -29.49 12.14 133.06
CA LYS A 490 -30.08 12.28 134.40
C LYS A 490 -29.01 12.21 135.49
N ALA A 491 -29.09 13.07 136.51
CA ALA A 491 -28.10 13.12 137.59
C ALA A 491 -28.08 11.81 138.39
N ILE A 492 -26.89 11.35 138.77
CA ILE A 492 -26.70 10.15 139.59
C ILE A 492 -27.15 10.44 141.03
N SER A 493 -27.97 9.56 141.62
CA SER A 493 -28.49 9.72 142.99
C SER A 493 -27.60 9.02 144.03
N CYS A 494 -27.43 9.65 145.21
CA CYS A 494 -26.81 9.06 146.40
C CYS A 494 -27.88 8.56 147.40
N PRO A 495 -27.52 7.63 148.32
CA PRO A 495 -28.41 7.15 149.37
C PRO A 495 -29.00 8.31 150.19
N VAL A 496 -30.27 8.21 150.57
CA VAL A 496 -30.93 9.21 151.42
C VAL A 496 -30.27 9.25 152.80
N LEU A 497 -30.01 10.44 153.33
CA LEU A 497 -29.44 10.64 154.67
C LEU A 497 -30.54 11.05 155.65
N GLU A 498 -30.52 10.45 156.84
CA GLU A 498 -31.40 10.81 157.96
C GLU A 498 -30.65 11.68 158.99
N PRO A 499 -31.34 12.58 159.70
CA PRO A 499 -30.72 13.38 160.75
C PRO A 499 -30.22 12.51 161.93
N PRO A 500 -29.02 12.79 162.49
CA PRO A 500 -28.50 12.06 163.64
C PRO A 500 -29.40 12.21 164.87
N SER A 501 -29.44 11.21 165.76
CA SER A 501 -30.15 11.32 167.03
C SER A 501 -29.62 12.51 167.86
N ARG A 502 -30.47 13.49 168.16
CA ARG A 502 -30.12 14.78 168.81
C ARG A 502 -29.20 15.69 167.98
N GLY A 503 -29.39 15.68 166.66
CA GLY A 503 -28.77 16.62 165.72
C GLY A 503 -29.71 16.96 164.55
N GLN A 504 -29.33 17.97 163.76
CA GLN A 504 -30.08 18.44 162.60
C GLN A 504 -29.28 18.23 161.30
N LEU A 505 -29.97 17.86 160.23
CA LEU A 505 -29.43 17.68 158.88
C LEU A 505 -29.90 18.82 157.98
N SER A 506 -28.97 19.49 157.31
CA SER A 506 -29.29 20.51 156.29
C SER A 506 -28.54 20.18 154.99
N CYS A 507 -29.30 19.96 153.91
CA CYS A 507 -28.75 19.57 152.61
C CYS A 507 -29.04 20.60 151.52
N SER A 508 -28.06 20.85 150.66
CA SER A 508 -28.23 21.53 149.38
C SER A 508 -28.52 20.49 148.28
N HIS A 509 -29.55 20.72 147.48
CA HIS A 509 -29.97 19.81 146.40
C HIS A 509 -29.84 20.52 145.05
N VAL A 510 -28.70 20.33 144.37
CA VAL A 510 -28.36 21.07 143.14
C VAL A 510 -29.10 20.53 141.90
N HIS A 511 -29.28 19.22 141.79
CA HIS A 511 -29.88 18.55 140.62
C HIS A 511 -31.04 17.60 140.99
N GLY A 512 -31.59 17.76 142.20
CA GLY A 512 -32.60 16.90 142.81
C GLY A 512 -32.18 16.37 144.20
N ASN A 513 -33.13 15.87 145.00
CA ASN A 513 -32.85 15.40 146.36
C ASN A 513 -31.75 14.33 146.38
N PHE A 514 -30.69 14.59 147.14
CA PHE A 514 -29.54 13.70 147.32
C PHE A 514 -28.88 13.25 146.00
N THR A 515 -28.86 14.10 144.97
CA THR A 515 -28.20 13.83 143.67
C THR A 515 -26.76 14.32 143.62
N TYR A 516 -26.00 13.92 142.59
CA TYR A 516 -24.62 14.34 142.35
C TYR A 516 -24.42 15.83 142.66
N ASN A 517 -23.38 16.12 143.44
CA ASN A 517 -23.03 17.46 143.92
C ASN A 517 -23.92 18.05 145.04
N SER A 518 -24.89 17.30 145.56
CA SER A 518 -25.59 17.68 146.80
C SER A 518 -24.62 17.66 147.98
N THR A 519 -24.65 18.70 148.83
CA THR A 519 -23.86 18.78 150.06
C THR A 519 -24.76 18.80 151.29
N CYS A 520 -24.49 17.94 152.25
CA CYS A 520 -25.26 17.78 153.48
C CYS A 520 -24.37 18.09 154.68
N THR A 521 -24.80 19.04 155.52
CA THR A 521 -24.11 19.47 156.73
C THR A 521 -24.89 19.04 157.97
N PHE A 522 -24.15 18.78 159.06
CA PHE A 522 -24.69 18.24 160.29
C PHE A 522 -24.33 19.12 161.49
N SER A 523 -25.34 19.45 162.30
CA SER A 523 -25.20 20.18 163.56
C SER A 523 -25.76 19.36 164.74
N CYS A 524 -25.14 19.46 165.92
CA CYS A 524 -25.59 18.79 167.15
C CYS A 524 -26.23 19.80 168.12
N GLU A 525 -27.14 19.34 168.99
CA GLU A 525 -27.75 20.15 170.05
C GLU A 525 -26.73 20.56 171.14
N GLU A 526 -27.01 21.63 171.90
CA GLU A 526 -26.10 22.13 172.95
C GLU A 526 -25.72 21.03 173.96
N GLN A 527 -24.43 20.96 174.32
CA GLN A 527 -23.75 19.92 175.13
C GLN A 527 -23.30 18.63 174.41
N PHE A 528 -23.58 18.45 173.12
CA PHE A 528 -23.09 17.31 172.33
C PHE A 528 -22.05 17.73 171.29
N VAL A 529 -21.01 16.93 171.09
CA VAL A 529 -19.95 17.20 170.11
C VAL A 529 -20.12 16.30 168.88
N ARG A 530 -20.00 16.88 167.68
CA ARG A 530 -20.06 16.16 166.40
C ARG A 530 -18.82 15.29 166.23
N MET A 531 -19.01 13.98 166.26
CA MET A 531 -17.97 12.99 165.98
C MET A 531 -18.10 12.55 164.52
N GLY A 532 -17.31 13.17 163.64
CA GLY A 532 -17.25 12.81 162.22
C GLY A 532 -17.18 14.00 161.27
N ALA A 533 -17.53 13.76 160.01
CA ALA A 533 -17.47 14.74 158.94
C ALA A 533 -18.46 15.89 159.16
N GLU A 534 -18.01 17.12 158.97
CA GLU A 534 -18.85 18.33 158.97
C GLU A 534 -19.84 18.36 157.81
N GLU A 535 -19.36 17.93 156.64
CA GLU A 535 -20.05 17.99 155.37
C GLU A 535 -19.88 16.67 154.61
N LEU A 536 -20.97 16.20 154.03
CA LEU A 536 -21.02 15.07 153.10
C LEU A 536 -21.41 15.58 151.72
N ARG A 537 -20.60 15.30 150.71
CA ARG A 537 -20.91 15.58 149.31
C ARG A 537 -21.24 14.30 148.53
N CYS A 538 -22.28 14.33 147.70
CA CYS A 538 -22.66 13.23 146.80
C CYS A 538 -21.72 13.20 145.58
N THR A 539 -21.00 12.10 145.40
CA THR A 539 -19.98 11.93 144.35
C THR A 539 -20.55 11.33 143.06
N ALA A 540 -19.80 11.41 141.96
CA ALA A 540 -20.22 10.89 140.64
C ALA A 540 -20.37 9.36 140.60
N THR A 541 -19.97 8.64 141.66
CA THR A 541 -20.14 7.20 141.80
C THR A 541 -21.43 6.82 142.53
N GLY A 542 -22.28 7.79 142.89
CA GLY A 542 -23.53 7.55 143.64
C GLY A 542 -23.34 7.29 145.13
N ASN A 543 -22.15 7.60 145.70
CA ASN A 543 -21.87 7.46 147.13
C ASN A 543 -21.53 8.81 147.78
N TRP A 544 -21.80 8.95 149.07
CA TRP A 544 -21.33 10.07 149.86
C TRP A 544 -19.82 10.00 150.09
N THR A 545 -19.16 11.15 150.05
CA THR A 545 -17.70 11.30 150.28
C THR A 545 -17.20 10.67 151.59
N ARG A 546 -18.02 10.61 152.65
CA ARG A 546 -17.68 10.00 153.95
C ARG A 546 -18.94 9.33 154.56
N ARG A 547 -18.79 8.73 155.75
CA ARG A 547 -19.93 8.20 156.53
C ARG A 547 -20.60 9.31 157.36
N PRO A 548 -21.91 9.20 157.67
CA PRO A 548 -22.62 10.18 158.48
C PRO A 548 -22.00 10.33 159.88
N PRO A 549 -21.85 11.57 160.39
CA PRO A 549 -21.36 11.81 161.75
C PRO A 549 -22.43 11.43 162.80
N VAL A 550 -21.98 11.24 164.04
CA VAL A 550 -22.85 11.02 165.20
C VAL A 550 -22.61 12.12 166.25
N CYS A 551 -23.67 12.50 166.99
CA CYS A 551 -23.56 13.42 168.11
C CYS A 551 -23.37 12.61 169.40
N ALA A 552 -22.26 12.82 170.11
CA ALA A 552 -21.94 12.14 171.37
C ALA A 552 -21.73 13.16 172.49
N GLY A 553 -22.15 12.82 173.71
CA GLY A 553 -22.11 13.66 174.90
C GLY A 553 -21.52 12.92 176.09
#